data_AF-A0A2V8LDB1-F1
#
_entry.id   AF-A0A2V8LDB1-F1
#
_cell.length_a   1.000
_cell.length_b   1.000
_cell.length_c   1.000
_cell.angle_alpha   90.00
_cell.angle_beta   90.00
_cell.angle_gamma   90.00
#
_symmetry.space_group_name_H-M   'P 1'
#
loop_
_entity.id
_entity.type
_entity.pdbx_description
1 polymer ?
#
loop_
_entity_poly.entity_id
_entity_poly.type
_entity_poly.pdbx_seq_one_letter_code
_entity_poly.pdbx_strand_id
1 'polypeptide(L)' 'MTITGFTGTVSFSVTGEPRFANSKFTPTSVVNSGTSVLTVNSNRNVAAGTYTLTITGTSGSRIHSANVGFVVQ' A
#
# COMPACT_ATOMS: atom_id res chain seq x y z
N MET A 1 18.80 2.47 25.16
CA MET A 1 19.39 1.78 23.99
C MET A 1 18.28 1.60 22.96
N THR A 2 18.14 2.54 22.02
CA THR A 2 17.18 2.40 20.93
C THR A 2 17.77 1.44 19.90
N ILE A 3 17.01 0.38 19.63
CA ILE A 3 17.30 -0.72 18.72
C ILE A 3 17.90 -0.20 17.41
N THR A 4 18.95 -0.88 16.94
CA THR A 4 19.46 -0.83 15.56
C THR A 4 18.40 -1.38 14.62
N GLY A 5 17.29 -0.65 14.52
CA GLY A 5 16.18 -0.94 13.63
C GLY A 5 16.61 -0.50 12.24
N PHE A 6 16.42 -1.39 11.27
CA PHE A 6 16.51 -1.14 9.83
C PHE A 6 16.56 0.34 9.46
N THR A 7 17.63 0.81 8.82
CA THR A 7 17.86 2.23 8.49
C THR A 7 17.57 2.56 7.02
N GLY A 8 16.84 1.67 6.33
CA GLY A 8 16.50 1.85 4.92
C GLY A 8 15.26 2.74 4.74
N THR A 9 15.15 3.34 3.56
CA THR A 9 13.89 3.96 3.11
C THR A 9 13.03 2.90 2.45
N VAL A 10 11.79 2.73 2.90
CA VAL A 10 10.80 1.86 2.27
C VAL A 10 9.85 2.73 1.47
N SER A 11 9.77 2.53 0.16
CA SER A 11 8.77 3.14 -0.73
C SER A 11 7.59 2.20 -0.90
N PHE A 12 6.37 2.73 -0.83
CA PHE A 12 5.14 1.95 -0.98
C PHE A 12 4.50 2.16 -2.34
N SER A 13 4.02 1.07 -2.94
CA SER A 13 3.18 1.07 -4.14
C SER A 13 2.04 0.09 -3.97
N VAL A 14 0.96 0.29 -4.74
CA VAL A 14 -0.21 -0.58 -4.74
C VAL A 14 -0.64 -0.83 -6.17
N THR A 15 -1.13 -2.05 -6.43
CA THR A 15 -1.66 -2.48 -7.72
C THR A 15 -2.92 -3.33 -7.51
N GLY A 16 -3.68 -3.58 -8.58
CA GLY A 16 -4.94 -4.34 -8.50
C GLY A 16 -6.15 -3.50 -8.09
N GLU A 17 -6.01 -2.18 -8.08
CA GLU A 17 -7.09 -1.26 -7.79
C GLU A 17 -8.24 -1.36 -8.82
N PRO A 18 -9.50 -1.22 -8.38
CA PRO A 18 -10.63 -1.15 -9.29
C PRO A 18 -10.50 0.00 -10.29
N ARG A 19 -11.02 -0.19 -11.50
CA ARG A 19 -11.22 0.93 -12.43
C ARG A 19 -12.15 1.95 -11.76
N PHE A 20 -11.79 3.23 -11.80
CA PHE A 20 -12.48 4.33 -11.11
C PHE A 20 -12.32 4.37 -9.58
N ALA A 21 -11.42 3.56 -9.01
CA ALA A 21 -10.87 3.80 -7.68
C ALA A 21 -9.54 4.56 -7.78
N ASN A 22 -9.19 5.28 -6.72
CA ASN A 22 -7.87 5.88 -6.57
C ASN A 22 -7.33 5.52 -5.19
N SER A 23 -6.07 5.09 -5.12
CA SER A 23 -5.42 4.85 -3.84
C SER A 23 -4.17 5.70 -3.64
N LYS A 24 -3.92 6.05 -2.39
CA LYS A 24 -2.81 6.93 -2.01
C LYS A 24 -2.21 6.49 -0.67
N PHE A 25 -0.90 6.39 -0.63
CA PHE A 25 -0.14 6.23 0.60
C PHE A 25 0.20 7.58 1.21
N THR A 26 0.00 7.70 2.53
CA THR A 26 0.43 8.86 3.30
C THR A 26 1.11 8.39 4.60
N PRO A 27 2.45 8.56 4.73
CA PRO A 27 3.41 8.98 3.71
C PRO A 27 3.67 7.90 2.63
N THR A 28 4.12 8.31 1.43
CA THR A 28 4.45 7.38 0.33
C THR A 28 5.74 6.58 0.56
N SER A 29 6.56 7.00 1.51
CA SER A 29 7.73 6.28 1.98
C SER A 29 7.91 6.49 3.48
N VAL A 30 8.55 5.53 4.14
CA VAL A 30 8.98 5.65 5.54
C VAL A 30 10.48 5.44 5.62
N VAL A 31 11.13 6.22 6.49
CA VAL A 31 12.55 6.05 6.81
C VAL A 31 12.62 5.29 8.13
N ASN A 32 13.52 4.32 8.20
CA ASN A 32 13.65 3.40 9.32
C ASN A 32 12.38 2.55 9.52
N SER A 33 11.88 2.50 10.76
CA SER A 33 10.55 1.98 11.08
C SER A 33 9.52 3.12 11.04
N GLY A 34 8.40 2.89 10.35
CA GLY A 34 7.29 3.83 10.34
C GLY A 34 6.01 3.18 9.84
N THR A 35 4.93 3.94 9.94
CA THR A 35 3.60 3.54 9.47
C THR A 35 3.23 4.36 8.24
N SER A 36 2.66 3.71 7.23
CA SER A 36 2.01 4.36 6.10
C SER A 36 0.53 3.98 6.06
N VAL A 37 -0.32 4.95 5.78
CA VAL A 37 -1.76 4.72 5.61
C VAL A 37 -2.07 4.69 4.12
N LEU A 38 -2.66 3.58 3.65
CA LEU A 38 -3.24 3.46 2.32
C LEU A 38 -4.72 3.87 2.37
N THR A 39 -5.05 5.00 1.75
CA THR A 39 -6.45 5.40 1.54
C THR A 39 -6.88 4.95 0.16
N VAL A 40 -7.93 4.14 0.08
CA VAL A 40 -8.57 3.71 -1.17
C VAL A 40 -9.91 4.43 -1.29
N ASN A 41 -10.07 5.25 -2.32
CA ASN A 41 -11.32 5.96 -2.62
C ASN A 41 -11.98 5.29 -3.83
N SER A 42 -13.06 4.55 -3.59
CA SER A 42 -13.92 4.01 -4.64
C SER A 42 -15.01 5.00 -5.03
N ASN A 43 -15.17 5.25 -6.33
CA ASN A 43 -16.32 5.99 -6.86
C ASN A 43 -17.53 5.04 -7.02
N ARG A 44 -18.75 5.59 -7.08
CA ARG A 44 -20.00 4.88 -7.40
C ARG A 44 -19.96 4.16 -8.76
N ASN A 45 -19.04 4.53 -9.65
CA ASN A 45 -18.81 3.87 -10.93
C ASN A 45 -17.96 2.60 -10.83
N VAL A 46 -17.38 2.31 -9.65
CA VAL A 46 -16.67 1.05 -9.42
C VAL A 46 -17.69 -0.08 -9.40
N ALA A 47 -17.49 -1.09 -10.26
CA ALA A 47 -18.37 -2.26 -10.28
C ALA A 47 -18.24 -3.04 -8.96
N ALA A 48 -19.37 -3.49 -8.42
CA ALA A 48 -19.39 -4.40 -7.29
C ALA A 48 -18.61 -5.68 -7.63
N GLY A 49 -17.79 -6.13 -6.67
CA GLY A 49 -16.85 -7.22 -6.90
C GLY A 49 -15.75 -7.25 -5.85
N THR A 50 -14.95 -8.31 -5.92
CA THR A 50 -13.76 -8.47 -5.07
C THR A 50 -12.53 -8.11 -5.89
N TYR A 51 -11.76 -7.15 -5.39
CA TYR A 51 -10.50 -6.70 -5.97
C TYR A 51 -9.36 -7.08 -5.05
N THR A 52 -8.31 -7.70 -5.60
CA THR A 52 -7.12 -8.05 -4.83
C THR A 52 -6.11 -6.92 -4.95
N LEU A 53 -6.01 -6.11 -3.89
CA LEU A 53 -4.99 -5.06 -3.80
C LEU A 53 -3.66 -5.69 -3.41
N THR A 54 -2.62 -5.44 -4.20
CA THR A 54 -1.25 -5.90 -3.91
C THR A 54 -0.42 -4.69 -3.50
N ILE A 55 -0.13 -4.61 -2.21
CA ILE A 55 0.69 -3.57 -1.60
C ILE A 55 2.14 -4.04 -1.63
N THR A 56 3.05 -3.22 -2.13
CA THR A 56 4.48 -3.55 -2.24
C THR A 56 5.31 -2.48 -1.53
N GLY A 57 6.09 -2.89 -0.54
CA GLY A 57 7.10 -2.09 0.12
C GLY A 57 8.48 -2.45 -0.44
N THR A 58 9.19 -1.47 -0.99
CA THR A 58 10.53 -1.66 -1.57
C THR A 58 11.56 -0.86 -0.82
N SER A 59 12.67 -1.49 -0.43
CA SER A 59 13.84 -0.81 0.12
C SER A 59 15.13 -1.38 -0.44
N GLY A 60 15.80 -0.61 -1.30
CA GLY A 60 16.98 -1.10 -2.03
C GLY A 60 16.63 -2.35 -2.84
N SER A 61 17.25 -3.47 -2.50
CA SER A 61 16.98 -4.79 -3.11
C SER A 61 15.90 -5.61 -2.41
N ARG A 62 15.42 -5.18 -1.23
CA ARG A 62 14.39 -5.90 -0.47
C ARG A 62 13.01 -5.45 -0.91
N ILE A 63 12.19 -6.41 -1.31
CA ILE A 63 10.81 -6.18 -1.73
C ILE A 63 9.93 -7.09 -0.88
N HIS A 64 8.93 -6.49 -0.23
CA HIS A 64 7.90 -7.21 0.50
C HIS A 64 6.54 -6.85 -0.08
N SER A 65 5.71 -7.85 -0.32
CA SER A 65 4.35 -7.66 -0.82
C SER A 65 3.33 -8.25 0.15
N ALA A 66 2.18 -7.58 0.25
CA ALA A 66 1.02 -8.02 1.01
C ALA A 66 -0.23 -7.90 0.15
N ASN A 67 -1.12 -8.88 0.23
CA ASN A 67 -2.38 -8.87 -0.49
C ASN A 67 -3.54 -8.53 0.45
N VAL A 68 -4.45 -7.68 -0.02
CA VAL A 68 -5.64 -7.26 0.71
C VAL A 68 -6.85 -7.42 -0.20
N GLY A 69 -7.90 -8.09 0.30
CA GLY A 69 -9.18 -8.17 -0.39
C GLY A 69 -9.98 -6.89 -0.17
N PHE A 70 -10.26 -6.16 -1.25
CA PHE A 70 -11.15 -5.01 -1.25
C PHE A 70 -12.47 -5.38 -1.92
N VAL A 71 -13.53 -5.47 -1.12
CA VAL A 71 -14.87 -5.85 -1.59
C VAL A 71 -15.71 -4.59 -1.75
N VAL A 72 -16.17 -4.35 -2.97
CA VAL A 72 -17.16 -3.32 -3.30
C VAL A 72 -18.51 -4.01 -3.44
N GLN A 73 -19.53 -3.49 -2.77
CA GLN A 73 -20.89 -4.04 -2.75
C GLN A 73 -21.87 -3.10 -3.43
#